data_AF-A0A3G8LU56-F1
#
_entry.id   AF-A0A3G8LU56-F1
#
_cell.length_a   1.000
_cell.length_b   1.000
_cell.length_c   1.000
_cell.angle_alpha   90.00
_cell.angle_beta   90.00
_cell.angle_gamma   90.00
#
_symmetry.space_group_name_H-M   'P 1'
#
loop_
_entity.id
_entity.type
_entity.pdbx_description
1 polymer ?
#
loop_
_entity_poly.entity_id
_entity_poly.type
_entity_poly.pdbx_seq_one_letter_code
_entity_poly.pdbx_strand_id
1 'polypeptide(L)'
;MTSRVGSRYFYSIILAVLLLTLTGCKSTPTPSPKPVNVTPAELSHLPTDATTQGLNIIDTQLSLGDRNLYLADNGNIKMLSTAQCQLDISAHRGDFRQPESSANAIVSALNDNFNSVEIDVMLLKDGTWVNHHDSQTGRATVYYTGERFKLNRMSFQAFSNLKLRDKQTNNLLDQRPIAAVEAFKTFAAYRHNNQQLNVEIKSDTNGQKLVELDNMLRKYIGLGGFYYSAADQEILYKLRGINPSVYLGFIQGGHPTSIEKLAADLRKGVKNDAYYLDNQQNLELAGRYGTKRYRSRYKDYTAKSSLTKLQKKLGSNSGLHLDIRSFMQHPRVSYRAHQLGMKIYTYSLNGTDYHQSQLLKLTTDQLPDGAIVDATPYKICQRLFNASAPQKRYHASSHVGRYITSLPQDADFDRFKEMLGYQTEGYYLSLTSGLKAIHSAAVNIVPNNIPTPLLEHGFPTITDEIIDNDTGETIILRLPSRQTN
;
A
#
# COMPACT_ATOMS: atom_id res chain seq x y z
N MET A 1 -36.05 -82.25 29.62
CA MET A 1 -35.75 -82.44 28.18
C MET A 1 -36.58 -81.45 27.39
N THR A 2 -36.00 -80.86 26.34
CA THR A 2 -36.56 -79.84 25.40
C THR A 2 -36.67 -78.42 25.99
N SER A 3 -36.34 -77.32 25.33
CA SER A 3 -35.60 -77.05 24.07
C SER A 3 -35.13 -75.58 24.12
N ARG A 4 -33.84 -75.33 24.36
CA ARG A 4 -33.17 -74.04 24.07
C ARG A 4 -32.76 -74.03 22.60
N VAL A 5 -33.72 -73.93 21.69
CA VAL A 5 -33.46 -73.75 20.26
C VAL A 5 -34.45 -72.71 19.76
N GLY A 6 -34.03 -71.45 19.72
CA GLY A 6 -34.89 -70.36 19.23
C GLY A 6 -34.23 -68.99 19.27
N SER A 7 -33.33 -68.74 20.21
CA SER A 7 -32.74 -67.39 20.36
C SER A 7 -31.43 -67.18 19.58
N ARG A 8 -30.67 -68.24 19.24
CA ARG A 8 -29.35 -68.07 18.57
C ARG A 8 -29.41 -67.73 17.08
N TYR A 9 -30.46 -68.14 16.36
CA TYR A 9 -30.57 -67.86 14.93
C TYR A 9 -31.01 -66.43 14.61
N PHE A 10 -31.76 -65.78 15.51
CA PHE A 10 -32.21 -64.40 15.30
C PHE A 10 -31.07 -63.38 15.45
N TYR A 11 -30.16 -63.58 16.42
CA TYR A 11 -29.01 -62.69 16.60
C TYR A 11 -27.95 -62.84 15.50
N SER A 12 -27.76 -64.04 14.95
CA SER A 12 -26.82 -64.25 13.84
C SER A 12 -27.29 -63.62 12.53
N ILE A 13 -28.60 -63.56 12.27
CA ILE A 13 -29.14 -62.90 11.07
C ILE A 13 -29.07 -61.37 11.20
N ILE A 14 -29.37 -60.82 12.38
CA ILE A 14 -29.28 -59.37 12.61
C ILE A 14 -27.83 -58.89 12.53
N LEU A 15 -26.86 -59.67 13.04
CA LEU A 15 -25.44 -59.33 12.96
C LEU A 15 -24.91 -59.43 11.52
N ALA A 16 -25.37 -60.41 10.74
CA ALA A 16 -24.98 -60.56 9.32
C ALA A 16 -25.55 -59.42 8.45
N VAL A 17 -26.77 -58.95 8.72
CA VAL A 17 -27.36 -57.80 8.01
C VAL A 17 -26.66 -56.50 8.41
N LEU A 18 -26.29 -56.30 9.68
CA LEU A 18 -25.50 -55.13 10.10
C LEU A 18 -24.08 -55.12 9.51
N LEU A 19 -23.44 -56.29 9.38
CA LEU A 19 -22.13 -56.43 8.75
C LEU A 19 -22.17 -56.20 7.23
N LEU A 20 -23.27 -56.55 6.55
CA LEU A 20 -23.46 -56.25 5.12
C LEU A 20 -23.82 -54.79 4.83
N THR A 21 -24.35 -54.04 5.81
CA THR A 21 -24.57 -52.59 5.66
C THR A 21 -23.32 -51.74 5.89
N LEU A 22 -22.23 -52.32 6.41
CA LEU A 22 -20.95 -51.62 6.65
C LEU A 22 -19.91 -51.82 5.54
N THR A 23 -20.18 -52.65 4.53
CA THR A 23 -19.30 -52.81 3.36
C THR A 23 -19.58 -51.81 2.23
N GLY A 24 -20.47 -50.84 2.45
CA GLY A 24 -20.68 -49.67 1.59
C GLY A 24 -19.63 -48.57 1.77
N CYS A 25 -18.35 -48.91 1.96
CA CYS A 25 -17.27 -47.95 1.82
C CYS A 25 -17.17 -47.57 0.34
N LYS A 26 -17.83 -46.47 -0.03
CA LYS A 26 -17.44 -45.71 -1.21
C LYS A 26 -15.94 -45.50 -1.12
N SER A 27 -15.21 -46.07 -2.06
CA SER A 27 -13.85 -45.68 -2.38
C SER A 27 -13.84 -44.16 -2.50
N THR A 28 -13.28 -43.46 -1.52
CA THR A 28 -12.96 -42.06 -1.69
C THR A 28 -12.07 -42.02 -2.93
N PRO A 29 -12.46 -41.33 -4.02
CA PRO A 29 -11.58 -41.19 -5.16
C PRO A 29 -10.27 -40.66 -4.62
N THR A 30 -9.17 -41.39 -4.84
CA THR A 30 -7.83 -40.86 -4.64
C THR A 30 -7.86 -39.46 -5.25
N PRO A 31 -7.57 -38.38 -4.50
CA PRO A 31 -7.60 -37.05 -5.07
C PRO A 31 -6.67 -37.09 -6.27
N SER A 32 -7.23 -36.85 -7.47
CA SER A 32 -6.41 -36.76 -8.67
C SER A 32 -5.23 -35.87 -8.33
N PRO A 33 -3.99 -36.31 -8.58
CA PRO A 33 -2.83 -35.49 -8.31
C PRO A 33 -3.10 -34.14 -8.97
N LYS A 34 -3.09 -33.07 -8.17
CA LYS A 34 -3.28 -31.71 -8.70
C LYS A 34 -2.32 -31.61 -9.89
N PRO A 35 -2.80 -31.22 -11.08
CA PRO A 35 -1.95 -31.14 -12.25
C PRO A 35 -0.72 -30.32 -11.86
N VAL A 36 0.46 -30.90 -12.08
CA VAL A 36 1.71 -30.21 -11.79
C VAL A 36 1.68 -28.95 -12.64
N ASN A 37 1.66 -27.79 -12.00
CA ASN A 37 1.70 -26.51 -12.70
C ASN A 37 3.05 -26.43 -13.41
N VAL A 38 3.06 -26.73 -14.71
CA VAL A 38 4.25 -26.60 -15.55
C VAL A 38 4.32 -25.14 -16.00
N THR A 39 5.35 -24.43 -15.57
CA THR A 39 5.66 -23.09 -16.07
C THR A 39 6.08 -23.21 -17.55
N PRO A 40 5.41 -22.52 -18.49
CA PRO A 40 5.85 -22.47 -19.88
C PRO A 40 7.30 -21.98 -19.99
N ALA A 41 8.08 -22.56 -20.90
CA ALA A 41 9.51 -22.25 -21.04
C ALA A 41 9.75 -20.75 -21.33
N GLU A 42 8.83 -20.12 -22.06
CA GLU A 42 8.85 -18.69 -22.40
C GLU A 42 8.76 -17.80 -21.15
N LEU A 43 8.16 -18.31 -20.07
CA LEU A 43 7.90 -17.57 -18.84
C LEU A 43 8.89 -17.91 -17.71
N SER A 44 9.85 -18.81 -17.93
CA SER A 44 10.76 -19.29 -16.88
C SER A 44 11.70 -18.22 -16.33
N HIS A 45 11.85 -17.10 -17.02
CA HIS A 45 12.67 -15.96 -16.62
C HIS A 45 11.93 -14.96 -15.71
N LEU A 46 10.60 -15.10 -15.58
CA LEU A 46 9.80 -14.24 -14.74
C LEU A 46 9.97 -14.58 -13.25
N PRO A 47 9.66 -13.62 -12.34
CA PRO A 47 9.61 -13.89 -10.92
C PRO A 47 8.70 -15.08 -10.57
N THR A 48 8.99 -15.75 -9.46
CA THR A 48 8.28 -16.99 -9.05
C THR A 48 6.80 -16.80 -8.75
N ASP A 49 6.38 -15.57 -8.47
CA ASP A 49 4.99 -15.18 -8.24
C ASP A 49 4.29 -14.67 -9.51
N ALA A 50 4.95 -14.73 -10.67
CA ALA A 50 4.29 -14.44 -11.94
C ALA A 50 3.21 -15.49 -12.24
N THR A 51 2.06 -15.04 -12.72
CA THR A 51 1.02 -15.98 -13.15
C THR A 51 1.49 -16.71 -14.42
N THR A 52 1.38 -18.04 -14.41
CA THR A 52 1.83 -18.91 -15.52
C THR A 52 0.67 -19.64 -16.20
N GLN A 53 -0.55 -19.39 -15.75
CA GLN A 53 -1.77 -20.08 -16.17
C GLN A 53 -2.81 -19.06 -16.61
N GLY A 54 -3.72 -19.49 -17.50
CA GLY A 54 -4.80 -18.67 -18.02
C GLY A 54 -4.78 -18.55 -19.53
N LEU A 55 -5.90 -18.10 -20.09
CA LEU A 55 -6.04 -17.90 -21.53
C LEU A 55 -5.08 -16.81 -22.00
N ASN A 56 -4.32 -17.09 -23.07
CA ASN A 56 -3.34 -16.16 -23.64
C ASN A 56 -2.27 -15.66 -22.65
N ILE A 57 -1.96 -16.45 -21.61
CA ILE A 57 -1.10 -15.97 -20.53
C ILE A 57 0.33 -15.68 -20.99
N ILE A 58 0.87 -16.49 -21.89
CA ILE A 58 2.20 -16.26 -22.48
C ILE A 58 2.24 -14.90 -23.18
N ASP A 59 1.25 -14.64 -24.05
CA ASP A 59 1.18 -13.40 -24.82
C ASP A 59 0.96 -12.17 -23.92
N THR A 60 0.16 -12.33 -22.85
CA THR A 60 -0.08 -11.28 -21.85
C THR A 60 1.20 -10.94 -21.10
N GLN A 61 1.91 -11.95 -20.59
CA GLN A 61 3.15 -11.75 -19.84
C GLN A 61 4.27 -11.17 -20.70
N LEU A 62 4.42 -11.62 -21.94
CA LEU A 62 5.42 -11.07 -22.86
C LEU A 62 5.11 -9.62 -23.27
N SER A 63 3.83 -9.28 -23.48
CA SER A 63 3.40 -7.89 -23.71
C SER A 63 3.66 -6.98 -22.51
N LEU A 64 3.47 -7.48 -21.28
CA LEU A 64 3.84 -6.75 -20.06
C LEU A 64 5.37 -6.65 -19.92
N GLY A 65 6.09 -7.72 -20.24
CA GLY A 65 7.54 -7.79 -20.15
C GLY A 65 8.24 -6.77 -21.07
N ASP A 66 7.66 -6.49 -22.24
CA ASP A 66 8.11 -5.41 -23.15
C ASP A 66 8.07 -4.02 -22.49
N ARG A 67 7.29 -3.87 -21.41
CA ARG A 67 7.15 -2.66 -20.60
C ARG A 67 7.84 -2.77 -19.24
N ASN A 68 8.72 -3.75 -19.01
CA ASN A 68 9.31 -3.99 -17.69
C ASN A 68 8.24 -4.31 -16.61
N LEU A 69 7.13 -4.94 -17.01
CA LEU A 69 6.02 -5.34 -16.13
C LEU A 69 5.77 -6.86 -16.21
N TYR A 70 5.05 -7.39 -15.24
CA TYR A 70 4.45 -8.73 -15.30
C TYR A 70 3.18 -8.78 -14.46
N LEU A 71 2.32 -9.74 -14.75
CA LEU A 71 1.12 -10.05 -13.99
C LEU A 71 1.46 -11.08 -12.91
N ALA A 72 1.20 -10.76 -11.66
CA ALA A 72 1.40 -11.67 -10.54
C ALA A 72 0.18 -12.58 -10.32
N ASP A 73 0.39 -13.67 -9.58
CA ASP A 73 -0.63 -14.65 -9.19
C ASP A 73 -1.80 -14.04 -8.40
N ASN A 74 -1.54 -12.96 -7.65
CA ASN A 74 -2.53 -12.19 -6.91
C ASN A 74 -3.34 -11.21 -7.80
N GLY A 75 -3.05 -11.15 -9.10
CA GLY A 75 -3.75 -10.29 -10.06
C GLY A 75 -3.18 -8.87 -10.20
N ASN A 76 -2.15 -8.51 -9.43
CA ASN A 76 -1.50 -7.21 -9.54
C ASN A 76 -0.52 -7.17 -10.73
N ILE A 77 -0.35 -5.99 -11.30
CA ILE A 77 0.74 -5.71 -12.24
C ILE A 77 1.93 -5.16 -11.45
N LYS A 78 3.10 -5.75 -11.65
CA LYS A 78 4.32 -5.44 -10.91
C LYS A 78 5.47 -5.15 -11.87
N MET A 79 6.47 -4.43 -11.40
CA MET A 79 7.69 -4.19 -12.17
C MET A 79 8.63 -5.39 -12.12
N LEU A 80 9.19 -5.76 -13.27
CA LEU A 80 10.26 -6.78 -13.37
C LEU A 80 11.55 -6.29 -12.71
N SER A 81 11.88 -5.00 -12.88
CA SER A 81 13.05 -4.38 -12.26
C SER A 81 12.79 -2.92 -11.91
N THR A 82 13.08 -2.53 -10.67
CA THR A 82 13.04 -1.13 -10.21
C THR A 82 14.35 -0.38 -10.42
N ALA A 83 15.34 -0.96 -11.13
CA ALA A 83 16.69 -0.37 -11.27
C ALA A 83 16.72 1.03 -11.92
N GLN A 84 15.72 1.37 -12.75
CA GLN A 84 15.58 2.69 -13.37
C GLN A 84 15.05 3.75 -12.40
N CYS A 85 14.54 3.32 -11.25
CA CYS A 85 13.91 4.16 -10.24
C CYS A 85 14.95 4.53 -9.18
N GLN A 86 15.63 5.66 -9.38
CA GLN A 86 16.65 6.16 -8.46
C GLN A 86 16.02 6.86 -7.25
N LEU A 87 15.16 6.13 -6.53
CA LEU A 87 14.43 6.61 -5.36
C LEU A 87 14.06 5.41 -4.50
N ASP A 88 14.40 5.44 -3.21
CA ASP A 88 13.94 4.42 -2.26
C ASP A 88 12.44 4.59 -1.99
N ILE A 89 11.63 3.63 -2.39
CA ILE A 89 10.18 3.65 -2.16
C ILE A 89 9.86 2.83 -0.92
N SER A 90 9.29 3.51 0.08
CA SER A 90 8.91 2.93 1.37
C SER A 90 7.39 2.82 1.47
N ALA A 91 6.88 1.62 1.73
CA ALA A 91 5.46 1.37 1.94
C ALA A 91 5.03 1.88 3.32
N HIS A 92 4.24 2.94 3.37
CA HIS A 92 3.79 3.56 4.60
C HIS A 92 2.79 2.65 5.33
N ARG A 93 3.17 2.13 6.50
CA ARG A 93 2.43 1.13 7.30
C ARG A 93 2.12 -0.17 6.56
N GLY A 94 2.96 -0.52 5.58
CA GLY A 94 2.72 -1.61 4.63
C GLY A 94 2.00 -1.18 3.36
N ASP A 95 1.50 -2.14 2.59
CA ASP A 95 0.78 -1.88 1.35
C ASP A 95 -0.57 -1.23 1.62
N PHE A 96 -0.81 -0.06 1.03
CA PHE A 96 -2.02 0.74 1.23
C PHE A 96 -3.31 0.06 0.78
N ARG A 97 -3.23 -1.01 -0.04
CA ARG A 97 -4.39 -1.81 -0.47
C ARG A 97 -4.83 -2.82 0.58
N GLN A 98 -4.03 -3.02 1.63
CA GLN A 98 -4.32 -3.91 2.74
C GLN A 98 -4.62 -3.09 4.00
N PRO A 99 -5.21 -3.70 5.05
CA PRO A 99 -5.40 -3.02 6.33
C PRO A 99 -4.04 -2.58 6.88
N GLU A 100 -3.89 -1.29 7.16
CA GLU A 100 -2.62 -0.73 7.62
C GLU A 100 -2.10 -1.43 8.88
N SER A 101 -0.77 -1.48 9.05
CA SER A 101 -0.10 -2.11 10.20
C SER A 101 -0.42 -3.60 10.40
N SER A 102 -0.98 -4.28 9.39
CA SER A 102 -1.27 -5.72 9.42
C SER A 102 -0.14 -6.57 8.85
N ALA A 103 -0.14 -7.87 9.15
CA ALA A 103 0.80 -8.81 8.55
C ALA A 103 0.63 -8.86 7.02
N ASN A 104 -0.61 -8.84 6.52
CA ASN A 104 -0.90 -8.86 5.09
C ASN A 104 -0.39 -7.61 4.37
N ALA A 105 -0.45 -6.43 5.01
CA ALA A 105 0.11 -5.22 4.44
C ALA A 105 1.63 -5.30 4.31
N ILE A 106 2.32 -5.90 5.28
CA ILE A 106 3.78 -6.13 5.22
C ILE A 106 4.11 -7.12 4.09
N VAL A 107 3.43 -8.27 4.04
CA VAL A 107 3.65 -9.29 3.00
C VAL A 107 3.38 -8.72 1.61
N SER A 108 2.27 -8.02 1.43
CA SER A 108 1.89 -7.43 0.14
C SER A 108 2.93 -6.40 -0.32
N ALA A 109 3.44 -5.55 0.57
CA ALA A 109 4.48 -4.58 0.23
C ALA A 109 5.82 -5.25 -0.14
N LEU A 110 6.20 -6.31 0.58
CA LEU A 110 7.43 -7.05 0.26
C LEU A 110 7.33 -7.72 -1.11
N ASN A 111 6.20 -8.38 -1.36
CA ASN A 111 5.92 -9.00 -2.65
C ASN A 111 5.95 -7.94 -3.76
N ASP A 112 5.35 -6.76 -3.55
CA ASP A 112 5.34 -5.66 -4.53
C ASP A 112 6.67 -4.93 -4.74
N ASN A 113 7.78 -5.48 -4.23
CA ASN A 113 9.14 -5.00 -4.45
C ASN A 113 9.39 -3.56 -3.94
N PHE A 114 8.69 -3.14 -2.89
CA PHE A 114 9.07 -1.92 -2.17
C PHE A 114 10.49 -2.05 -1.62
N ASN A 115 11.29 -0.97 -1.65
CA ASN A 115 12.64 -0.97 -1.08
C ASN A 115 12.61 -1.11 0.44
N SER A 116 11.56 -0.58 1.07
CA SER A 116 11.34 -0.74 2.50
C SER A 116 9.87 -0.78 2.85
N VAL A 117 9.58 -1.35 4.02
CA VAL A 117 8.25 -1.31 4.64
C VAL A 117 8.37 -0.49 5.91
N GLU A 118 7.56 0.54 6.05
CA GLU A 118 7.45 1.33 7.26
C GLU A 118 6.36 0.75 8.16
N ILE A 119 6.64 0.71 9.46
CA ILE A 119 5.73 0.31 10.50
C ILE A 119 5.90 1.24 11.70
N ASP A 120 4.83 1.37 12.48
CA ASP A 120 4.82 2.16 13.69
C ASP A 120 4.78 1.26 14.93
N VAL A 121 5.62 1.54 15.93
CA VAL A 121 5.61 0.78 17.18
C VAL A 121 5.17 1.64 18.38
N MET A 122 4.24 1.06 19.15
CA MET A 122 3.71 1.65 20.38
C MET A 122 3.74 0.69 21.56
N LEU A 123 3.79 1.26 22.78
CA LEU A 123 3.71 0.52 24.02
C LEU A 123 2.29 0.47 24.58
N LEU A 124 1.88 -0.74 24.96
CA LEU A 124 0.71 -0.99 25.78
C LEU A 124 0.99 -0.72 27.27
N LYS A 125 -0.06 -0.78 28.11
CA LYS A 125 0.06 -0.57 29.57
C LYS A 125 1.04 -1.53 30.23
N ASP A 126 1.08 -2.78 29.76
CA ASP A 126 1.97 -3.84 30.27
C ASP A 126 3.39 -3.76 29.68
N GLY A 127 3.67 -2.75 28.85
CA GLY A 127 4.97 -2.56 28.21
C GLY A 127 5.22 -3.48 27.02
N THR A 128 4.18 -4.12 26.46
CA THR A 128 4.25 -4.86 25.20
C THR A 128 4.31 -3.91 24.01
N TRP A 129 5.23 -4.18 23.07
CA TRP A 129 5.32 -3.47 21.79
C TRP A 129 4.30 -4.01 20.77
N VAL A 130 3.51 -3.13 20.18
CA VAL A 130 2.53 -3.44 19.13
C VAL A 130 2.81 -2.67 17.84
N ASN A 131 2.40 -3.23 16.70
CA ASN A 131 2.44 -2.53 15.41
C ASN A 131 1.17 -1.69 15.27
N HIS A 132 1.28 -0.38 15.56
CA HIS A 132 0.13 0.52 15.55
C HIS A 132 0.59 1.98 15.50
N HIS A 133 -0.05 2.77 14.65
CA HIS A 133 0.28 4.19 14.48
C HIS A 133 -0.34 5.09 15.56
N ASP A 134 -1.60 4.86 15.92
CA ASP A 134 -2.38 5.82 16.69
C ASP A 134 -2.30 5.56 18.19
N SER A 135 -2.25 6.63 18.98
CA SER A 135 -2.28 6.50 20.44
C SER A 135 -3.63 6.01 21.02
N GLN A 136 -4.66 5.84 20.19
CA GLN A 136 -5.97 5.32 20.58
C GLN A 136 -6.65 4.49 19.47
N THR A 137 -7.57 3.61 19.85
CA THR A 137 -8.42 2.87 18.92
C THR A 137 -9.52 3.75 18.30
N GLY A 138 -10.12 3.28 17.20
CA GLY A 138 -11.29 3.85 16.53
C GLY A 138 -11.16 3.96 15.01
N ARG A 139 -9.94 4.29 14.54
CA ARG A 139 -9.60 4.49 13.13
C ARG A 139 -9.18 3.16 12.47
N ALA A 140 -7.91 2.76 12.61
CA ALA A 140 -7.38 1.53 12.01
C ALA A 140 -7.81 0.24 12.75
N THR A 141 -8.00 0.33 14.07
CA THR A 141 -8.42 -0.78 14.93
C THR A 141 -9.62 -0.38 15.76
N VAL A 142 -10.59 -1.28 15.92
CA VAL A 142 -11.87 -0.97 16.57
C VAL A 142 -12.23 -2.08 17.54
N TYR A 143 -12.81 -1.72 18.68
CA TYR A 143 -13.44 -2.68 19.58
C TYR A 143 -14.88 -2.92 19.10
N TYR A 144 -15.45 -4.11 19.30
CA TYR A 144 -16.76 -4.45 18.73
C TYR A 144 -17.91 -3.54 19.19
N THR A 145 -17.77 -2.85 20.34
CA THR A 145 -18.74 -1.86 20.83
C THR A 145 -18.62 -0.49 20.15
N GLY A 146 -17.57 -0.25 19.36
CA GLY A 146 -17.23 1.04 18.77
C GLY A 146 -16.53 2.03 19.74
N GLU A 147 -16.35 1.64 21.00
CA GLU A 147 -15.67 2.48 22.00
C GLU A 147 -14.17 2.67 21.68
N ARG A 148 -13.67 3.83 22.09
CA ARG A 148 -12.27 4.24 21.87
C ARG A 148 -11.47 4.14 23.15
N PHE A 149 -10.30 3.55 23.04
CA PHE A 149 -9.41 3.31 24.17
C PHE A 149 -7.99 3.78 23.85
N LYS A 150 -7.32 4.37 24.83
CA LYS A 150 -5.90 4.74 24.70
C LYS A 150 -5.04 3.48 24.77
N LEU A 151 -4.11 3.32 23.82
CA LEU A 151 -3.23 2.15 23.76
C LEU A 151 -2.39 1.98 25.02
N ASN A 152 -1.86 3.07 25.57
CA ASN A 152 -1.05 3.05 26.81
C ASN A 152 -1.83 2.69 28.09
N ARG A 153 -3.14 2.45 27.99
CA ARG A 153 -4.00 1.97 29.09
C ARG A 153 -4.54 0.56 28.84
N MET A 154 -4.27 -0.01 27.67
CA MET A 154 -4.78 -1.30 27.24
C MET A 154 -3.79 -2.43 27.60
N SER A 155 -4.30 -3.61 27.97
CA SER A 155 -3.51 -4.84 28.08
C SER A 155 -3.35 -5.50 26.71
N PHE A 156 -2.36 -6.37 26.55
CA PHE A 156 -2.22 -7.11 25.29
C PHE A 156 -3.46 -7.94 24.94
N GLN A 157 -4.12 -8.55 25.92
CA GLN A 157 -5.36 -9.32 25.69
C GLN A 157 -6.49 -8.46 25.13
N ALA A 158 -6.67 -7.25 25.66
CA ALA A 158 -7.68 -6.32 25.15
C ALA A 158 -7.32 -5.85 23.73
N PHE A 159 -6.03 -5.60 23.48
CA PHE A 159 -5.54 -5.21 22.15
C PHE A 159 -5.74 -6.31 21.11
N SER A 160 -5.46 -7.57 21.46
CA SER A 160 -5.64 -8.71 20.56
C SER A 160 -7.10 -9.01 20.21
N ASN A 161 -8.05 -8.49 21.00
CA ASN A 161 -9.48 -8.63 20.76
C ASN A 161 -10.06 -7.52 19.86
N LEU A 162 -9.25 -6.54 19.47
CA LEU A 162 -9.65 -5.54 18.49
C LEU A 162 -9.77 -6.16 17.09
N LYS A 163 -10.53 -5.50 16.23
CA LYS A 163 -10.64 -5.81 14.81
C LYS A 163 -9.98 -4.74 13.96
N LEU A 164 -9.32 -5.16 12.89
CA LEU A 164 -8.81 -4.27 11.85
C LEU A 164 -9.97 -3.72 11.02
N ARG A 165 -9.71 -2.58 10.38
CA ARG A 165 -10.65 -1.93 9.49
C ARG A 165 -10.07 -1.88 8.08
N ASP A 166 -10.93 -2.14 7.09
CA ASP A 166 -10.59 -1.96 5.69
C ASP A 166 -10.52 -0.46 5.35
N LYS A 167 -9.42 -0.02 4.72
CA LYS A 167 -9.15 1.39 4.44
C LYS A 167 -10.08 1.96 3.37
N GLN A 168 -10.58 1.14 2.44
CA GLN A 168 -11.36 1.59 1.29
C GLN A 168 -12.86 1.61 1.61
N THR A 169 -13.34 0.55 2.27
CA THR A 169 -14.76 0.31 2.54
C THR A 169 -15.16 0.69 3.96
N ASN A 170 -14.19 0.99 4.85
CA ASN A 170 -14.42 1.27 6.27
C ASN A 170 -15.03 0.07 7.03
N ASN A 171 -15.10 -1.13 6.42
CA ASN A 171 -15.67 -2.32 7.03
C ASN A 171 -14.76 -2.89 8.12
N LEU A 172 -15.37 -3.49 9.16
CA LEU A 172 -14.63 -4.30 10.12
C LEU A 172 -14.24 -5.62 9.48
N LEU A 173 -12.99 -6.00 9.67
CA LEU A 173 -12.43 -7.25 9.18
C LEU A 173 -12.33 -8.25 10.32
N ASP A 174 -12.49 -9.54 10.01
CA ASP A 174 -12.21 -10.61 10.97
C ASP A 174 -10.71 -10.88 11.10
N GLN A 175 -9.95 -9.82 11.38
CA GLN A 175 -8.51 -9.82 11.56
C GLN A 175 -8.18 -8.97 12.77
N ARG A 176 -7.25 -9.43 13.62
CA ARG A 176 -6.78 -8.67 14.79
C ARG A 176 -5.54 -7.84 14.46
N PRO A 177 -5.28 -6.75 15.20
CA PRO A 177 -3.96 -6.13 15.14
C PRO A 177 -2.88 -7.05 15.72
N ILE A 178 -1.63 -6.76 15.38
CA ILE A 178 -0.48 -7.62 15.68
C ILE A 178 0.50 -6.96 16.64
N ALA A 179 1.19 -7.79 17.43
CA ALA A 179 2.34 -7.34 18.20
C ALA A 179 3.50 -6.96 17.25
N ALA A 180 4.41 -6.10 17.71
CA ALA A 180 5.58 -5.71 16.89
C ALA A 180 6.44 -6.92 16.53
N VAL A 181 6.59 -7.89 17.44
CA VAL A 181 7.33 -9.14 17.19
C VAL A 181 6.72 -9.99 16.08
N GLU A 182 5.40 -9.96 15.91
CA GLU A 182 4.72 -10.66 14.82
C GLU A 182 5.00 -9.97 13.48
N ALA A 183 5.06 -8.63 13.49
CA ALA A 183 5.46 -7.83 12.33
C ALA A 183 6.90 -8.18 11.90
N PHE A 184 7.83 -8.30 12.86
CA PHE A 184 9.24 -8.63 12.58
C PHE A 184 9.40 -10.02 12.00
N LYS A 185 8.69 -11.01 12.54
CA LYS A 185 8.69 -12.38 12.01
C LYS A 185 8.10 -12.44 10.60
N THR A 186 7.00 -11.71 10.38
CA THR A 186 6.37 -11.60 9.05
C THR A 186 7.36 -10.98 8.07
N PHE A 187 7.97 -9.85 8.41
CA PHE A 187 8.97 -9.20 7.55
C PHE A 187 10.14 -10.13 7.24
N ALA A 188 10.71 -10.78 8.25
CA ALA A 188 11.85 -11.69 8.08
C ALA A 188 11.53 -12.90 7.18
N ALA A 189 10.30 -13.41 7.21
CA ALA A 189 9.89 -14.57 6.43
C ALA A 189 9.70 -14.27 4.93
N TYR A 190 9.37 -13.02 4.57
CA TYR A 190 9.00 -12.65 3.19
C TYR A 190 10.00 -11.70 2.51
N ARG A 191 10.91 -11.06 3.27
CA ARG A 191 11.82 -10.07 2.69
C ARG A 191 12.82 -10.68 1.71
N HIS A 192 13.12 -9.92 0.66
CA HIS A 192 14.32 -10.10 -0.13
C HIS A 192 15.53 -9.38 0.50
N ASN A 193 16.75 -9.75 0.11
CA ASN A 193 17.99 -9.27 0.77
C ASN A 193 18.14 -7.74 0.80
N ASN A 194 17.64 -7.04 -0.22
CA ASN A 194 17.76 -5.59 -0.36
C ASN A 194 16.60 -4.80 0.26
N GLN A 195 15.63 -5.49 0.87
CA GLN A 195 14.48 -4.85 1.51
C GLN A 195 14.74 -4.62 3.00
N GLN A 196 14.33 -3.45 3.49
CA GLN A 196 14.52 -3.04 4.88
C GLN A 196 13.20 -2.72 5.59
N LEU A 197 13.16 -2.96 6.90
CA LEU A 197 12.06 -2.54 7.77
C LEU A 197 12.39 -1.19 8.40
N ASN A 198 11.58 -0.17 8.14
CA ASN A 198 11.61 1.09 8.87
C ASN A 198 10.71 1.00 10.10
N VAL A 199 11.27 1.13 11.29
CA VAL A 199 10.52 1.05 12.55
C VAL A 199 10.40 2.44 13.17
N GLU A 200 9.24 3.08 13.00
CA GLU A 200 8.94 4.37 13.60
C GLU A 200 8.52 4.21 15.08
N ILE A 201 9.23 4.87 16.00
CA ILE A 201 8.89 4.83 17.43
C ILE A 201 8.01 6.02 17.77
N LYS A 202 6.74 5.75 18.11
CA LYS A 202 5.75 6.77 18.48
C LYS A 202 5.60 6.98 19.99
N SER A 203 5.96 5.98 20.79
CA SER A 203 5.81 6.03 22.25
C SER A 203 6.98 6.72 22.93
N ASP A 204 6.69 7.56 23.93
CA ASP A 204 7.69 7.93 24.92
C ASP A 204 8.11 6.66 25.69
N THR A 205 9.41 6.45 25.81
CA THR A 205 9.96 5.20 26.35
C THR A 205 11.37 5.36 26.91
N ASN A 206 11.78 4.39 27.72
CA ASN A 206 13.08 4.35 28.37
C ASN A 206 14.07 3.46 27.60
N GLY A 207 15.36 3.54 27.99
CA GLY A 207 16.43 2.78 27.34
C GLY A 207 16.24 1.26 27.39
N GLN A 208 15.69 0.73 28.49
CA GLN A 208 15.47 -0.72 28.65
C GLN A 208 14.47 -1.25 27.60
N LYS A 209 13.35 -0.54 27.41
CA LYS A 209 12.35 -0.92 26.41
C LYS A 209 12.86 -0.81 24.97
N LEU A 210 13.77 0.14 24.70
CA LEU A 210 14.46 0.25 23.42
C LEU A 210 15.45 -0.91 23.20
N VAL A 211 16.16 -1.36 24.24
CA VAL A 211 17.03 -2.55 24.18
C VAL A 211 16.21 -3.81 23.90
N GLU A 212 15.06 -3.97 24.55
CA GLU A 212 14.13 -5.08 24.27
C GLU A 212 13.68 -5.08 22.79
N LEU A 213 13.30 -3.91 22.27
CA LEU A 213 12.90 -3.74 20.87
C LEU A 213 14.02 -4.11 19.88
N ASP A 214 15.22 -3.57 20.09
CA ASP A 214 16.39 -3.84 19.24
C ASP A 214 16.83 -5.31 19.30
N ASN A 215 16.79 -5.94 20.49
CA ASN A 215 17.06 -7.37 20.62
C ASN A 215 16.07 -8.22 19.81
N MET A 216 14.78 -7.88 19.79
CA MET A 216 13.79 -8.59 18.97
C MET A 216 14.10 -8.43 17.48
N LEU A 217 14.40 -7.21 17.02
CA LEU A 217 14.73 -6.94 15.62
C LEU A 217 16.00 -7.67 15.17
N ARG A 218 17.07 -7.61 15.95
CA ARG A 218 18.31 -8.36 15.66
C ARG A 218 18.08 -9.86 15.64
N LYS A 219 17.25 -10.39 16.53
CA LYS A 219 16.94 -11.83 16.59
C LYS A 219 16.18 -12.31 15.35
N TYR A 220 15.17 -11.58 14.89
CA TYR A 220 14.28 -12.07 13.82
C TYR A 220 14.70 -11.62 12.43
N ILE A 221 15.19 -10.37 12.27
CA ILE A 221 15.50 -9.78 10.96
C ILE A 221 17.00 -9.85 10.65
N GLY A 222 17.84 -9.73 11.69
CA GLY A 222 19.28 -9.62 11.56
C GLY A 222 19.76 -8.18 11.31
N LEU A 223 21.06 -7.96 11.47
CA LEU A 223 21.69 -6.65 11.22
C LEU A 223 21.55 -6.25 9.74
N GLY A 224 21.33 -4.97 9.48
CA GLY A 224 21.21 -4.41 8.13
C GLY A 224 19.84 -4.59 7.46
N GLY A 225 18.95 -5.42 8.03
CA GLY A 225 17.59 -5.62 7.51
C GLY A 225 16.55 -4.64 8.06
N PHE A 226 16.92 -3.73 8.97
CA PHE A 226 16.02 -2.75 9.55
C PHE A 226 16.74 -1.44 9.89
N TYR A 227 15.95 -0.40 10.08
CA TYR A 227 16.38 0.89 10.61
C TYR A 227 15.28 1.55 11.45
N TYR A 228 15.62 2.62 12.16
CA TYR A 228 14.67 3.34 13.00
C TYR A 228 14.37 4.74 12.47
N SER A 229 13.15 5.19 12.71
CA SER A 229 12.77 6.59 12.62
C SER A 229 12.04 7.05 13.89
N ALA A 230 12.12 8.33 14.21
CA ALA A 230 11.33 8.92 15.29
C ALA A 230 11.29 10.46 15.17
N ALA A 231 10.21 11.05 15.68
CA ALA A 231 10.10 12.51 15.85
C ALA A 231 10.80 13.03 17.13
N ASP A 232 11.25 12.14 18.02
CA ASP A 232 11.98 12.49 19.24
C ASP A 232 13.50 12.20 19.09
N GLN A 233 14.30 13.26 19.16
CA GLN A 233 15.77 13.16 19.06
C GLN A 233 16.41 12.42 20.23
N GLU A 234 15.79 12.43 21.42
CA GLU A 234 16.32 11.71 22.59
C GLU A 234 16.14 10.20 22.43
N ILE A 235 15.03 9.76 21.82
CA ILE A 235 14.83 8.34 21.47
C ILE A 235 15.91 7.87 20.49
N LEU A 236 16.15 8.63 19.43
CA LEU A 236 17.19 8.30 18.45
C LEU A 236 18.59 8.33 19.06
N TYR A 237 18.87 9.29 19.95
CA TYR A 237 20.14 9.36 20.66
C TYR A 237 20.37 8.14 21.55
N LYS A 238 19.36 7.72 22.32
CA LYS A 238 19.41 6.47 23.11
C LYS A 238 19.64 5.25 22.22
N LEU A 239 18.94 5.16 21.08
CA LEU A 239 19.12 4.07 20.12
C LEU A 239 20.52 4.03 19.52
N ARG A 240 21.16 5.18 19.26
CA ARG A 240 22.55 5.20 18.80
C ARG A 240 23.49 4.53 19.80
N GLY A 241 23.24 4.70 21.10
CA GLY A 241 23.99 4.02 22.16
C GLY A 241 23.76 2.50 22.22
N ILE A 242 22.57 2.04 21.80
CA ILE A 242 22.18 0.62 21.79
C ILE A 242 22.69 -0.09 20.53
N ASN A 243 22.56 0.57 19.37
CA ASN A 243 22.93 0.04 18.08
C ASN A 243 23.76 1.09 17.30
N PRO A 244 25.09 1.06 17.43
CA PRO A 244 25.95 2.12 16.89
C PRO A 244 25.98 2.23 15.37
N SER A 245 25.61 1.18 14.64
CA SER A 245 25.70 1.13 13.17
C SER A 245 24.37 1.31 12.44
N VAL A 246 23.23 1.15 13.10
CA VAL A 246 21.91 1.24 12.43
C VAL A 246 21.63 2.64 11.89
N TYR A 247 20.89 2.73 10.78
CA TYR A 247 20.44 4.03 10.29
C TYR A 247 19.37 4.62 11.23
N LEU A 248 19.45 5.92 11.49
CA LEU A 248 18.50 6.68 12.31
C LEU A 248 17.92 7.86 11.53
N GLY A 249 16.62 7.80 11.21
CA GLY A 249 15.88 8.88 10.54
C GLY A 249 15.17 9.79 11.54
N PHE A 250 15.59 11.06 11.64
CA PHE A 250 14.85 12.04 12.42
C PHE A 250 13.67 12.59 11.62
N ILE A 251 12.46 12.44 12.15
CA ILE A 251 11.24 12.93 11.54
C ILE A 251 10.98 14.35 12.00
N GLN A 252 11.20 15.32 11.11
CA GLN A 252 10.75 16.69 11.34
C GLN A 252 9.23 16.73 11.23
N GLY A 253 8.56 17.43 12.16
CA GLY A 253 7.10 17.60 12.11
C GLY A 253 6.64 18.22 10.79
N GLY A 254 5.36 17.99 10.44
CA GLY A 254 4.82 18.44 9.16
C GLY A 254 4.91 19.94 8.95
N HIS A 255 5.04 20.38 7.69
CA HIS A 255 5.06 21.81 7.39
C HIS A 255 3.78 22.50 7.92
N PRO A 256 3.86 23.72 8.50
CA PRO A 256 2.69 24.41 9.05
C PRO A 256 1.48 24.49 8.09
N THR A 257 1.71 24.80 6.82
CA THR A 257 0.65 24.80 5.79
C THR A 257 0.06 23.40 5.53
N SER A 258 0.87 22.34 5.59
CA SER A 258 0.35 20.98 5.42
C SER A 258 -0.59 20.61 6.58
N ILE A 259 -0.21 21.00 7.80
CA ILE A 259 -1.05 20.88 9.00
C ILE A 259 -2.34 21.71 8.89
N GLU A 260 -2.24 22.95 8.39
CA GLU A 260 -3.41 23.83 8.21
C GLU A 260 -4.40 23.30 7.19
N LYS A 261 -3.92 22.81 6.05
CA LYS A 261 -4.76 22.17 5.03
C LYS A 261 -5.48 20.95 5.60
N LEU A 262 -4.71 20.09 6.27
CA LEU A 262 -5.26 18.91 6.90
C LEU A 262 -6.35 19.25 7.93
N ALA A 263 -6.09 20.23 8.79
CA ALA A 263 -7.07 20.72 9.74
C ALA A 263 -8.32 21.33 9.06
N ALA A 264 -8.16 22.01 7.92
CA ALA A 264 -9.28 22.56 7.15
C ALA A 264 -10.12 21.45 6.49
N ASP A 265 -9.48 20.46 5.88
CA ASP A 265 -10.17 19.32 5.25
C ASP A 265 -10.94 18.52 6.30
N LEU A 266 -10.36 18.33 7.48
CA LEU A 266 -11.01 17.69 8.62
C LEU A 266 -12.21 18.49 9.18
N ARG A 267 -12.23 19.81 9.07
CA ARG A 267 -13.41 20.61 9.45
C ARG A 267 -14.55 20.47 8.45
N LYS A 268 -14.24 20.18 7.18
CA LYS A 268 -15.23 19.94 6.13
C LYS A 268 -15.78 18.52 6.16
N GLY A 269 -15.00 17.56 6.67
CA GLY A 269 -15.46 16.19 6.89
C GLY A 269 -16.53 16.08 7.99
N VAL A 270 -17.52 15.22 7.79
CA VAL A 270 -18.45 14.83 8.86
C VAL A 270 -17.65 14.06 9.92
N LYS A 271 -17.90 14.30 11.22
CA LYS A 271 -17.15 13.68 12.35
C LYS A 271 -17.07 12.14 12.32
N ASN A 272 -17.87 11.48 11.49
CA ASN A 272 -17.95 10.02 11.32
C ASN A 272 -17.48 9.54 9.93
N ASP A 273 -17.02 10.44 9.05
CA ASP A 273 -16.49 10.08 7.73
C ASP A 273 -15.13 9.39 7.87
N ALA A 274 -14.86 8.37 7.04
CA ALA A 274 -13.59 7.67 6.94
C ALA A 274 -12.42 8.65 6.80
N TYR A 275 -12.57 9.72 5.99
CA TYR A 275 -11.54 10.75 5.83
C TYR A 275 -11.26 11.53 7.13
N TYR A 276 -12.31 11.82 7.90
CA TYR A 276 -12.18 12.51 9.20
C TYR A 276 -11.43 11.65 10.21
N LEU A 277 -11.79 10.37 10.27
CA LEU A 277 -11.15 9.39 11.15
C LEU A 277 -9.68 9.21 10.75
N ASP A 278 -9.39 9.07 9.45
CA ASP A 278 -8.05 8.83 8.89
C ASP A 278 -7.02 9.89 9.27
N ASN A 279 -7.46 11.12 9.52
CA ASN A 279 -6.57 12.25 9.76
C ASN A 279 -6.69 12.87 11.16
N GLN A 280 -7.47 12.26 12.06
CA GLN A 280 -7.81 12.80 13.38
C GLN A 280 -6.59 12.99 14.32
N GLN A 281 -5.52 12.19 14.23
CA GLN A 281 -4.33 12.35 15.10
C GLN A 281 -3.30 13.36 14.59
N ASN A 282 -3.22 13.59 13.28
CA ASN A 282 -2.54 14.79 12.78
C ASN A 282 -3.27 16.06 13.27
N LEU A 283 -4.59 15.96 13.46
CA LEU A 283 -5.42 16.91 14.21
C LEU A 283 -5.14 16.93 15.71
N GLU A 284 -4.65 15.87 16.37
CA GLU A 284 -4.19 15.95 17.77
C GLU A 284 -2.85 16.69 17.86
N LEU A 285 -1.94 16.51 16.90
CA LEU A 285 -0.71 17.30 16.79
C LEU A 285 -1.02 18.79 16.54
N ALA A 286 -1.98 19.09 15.66
CA ALA A 286 -2.47 20.43 15.35
C ALA A 286 -3.40 21.02 16.43
N GLY A 287 -4.17 20.18 17.10
CA GLY A 287 -5.30 20.50 17.97
C GLY A 287 -4.93 20.60 19.44
N ARG A 288 -3.85 19.94 19.90
CA ARG A 288 -3.25 20.21 21.22
C ARG A 288 -2.68 21.63 21.32
N TYR A 289 -2.44 22.29 20.19
CA TYR A 289 -1.77 23.60 20.16
C TYR A 289 -2.56 24.70 19.43
N GLY A 290 -3.43 24.35 18.48
CA GLY A 290 -3.93 25.31 17.49
C GLY A 290 -2.84 25.59 16.44
N THR A 291 -3.23 25.69 15.17
CA THR A 291 -2.29 25.87 14.04
C THR A 291 -1.32 27.04 14.24
N LYS A 292 -1.78 28.14 14.87
CA LYS A 292 -0.94 29.30 15.23
C LYS A 292 0.21 28.95 16.18
N ARG A 293 -0.05 28.14 17.21
CA ARG A 293 0.98 27.73 18.20
C ARG A 293 1.87 26.62 17.66
N TYR A 294 1.35 25.76 16.80
CA TYR A 294 2.19 24.83 16.06
C TYR A 294 3.20 25.60 15.20
N ARG A 295 2.73 26.56 14.39
CA ARG A 295 3.58 27.39 13.53
C ARG A 295 4.67 28.13 14.32
N SER A 296 4.36 28.68 15.50
CA SER A 296 5.35 29.39 16.32
C SER A 296 6.39 28.47 16.97
N ARG A 297 6.11 27.18 17.09
CA ARG A 297 7.02 26.17 17.68
C ARG A 297 7.68 25.28 16.62
N TYR A 298 7.26 25.38 15.37
CA TYR A 298 7.83 24.63 14.26
C TYR A 298 9.31 24.94 14.13
N LYS A 299 10.12 23.89 14.09
CA LYS A 299 11.58 23.98 13.92
C LYS A 299 11.95 23.37 12.60
N ASP A 300 12.63 24.16 11.77
CA ASP A 300 13.18 23.67 10.52
C ASP A 300 14.64 23.22 10.70
N TYR A 301 14.93 22.00 10.28
CA TYR A 301 16.24 21.36 10.34
C TYR A 301 16.94 21.29 8.98
N THR A 302 16.39 21.91 7.93
CA THR A 302 16.99 21.87 6.59
C THR A 302 18.29 22.68 6.46
N ALA A 303 18.57 23.61 7.37
CA ALA A 303 19.79 24.42 7.36
C ALA A 303 21.05 23.58 7.66
N LYS A 304 22.19 23.90 7.02
CA LYS A 304 23.46 23.17 7.21
C LYS A 304 23.89 23.08 8.68
N SER A 305 23.72 24.16 9.45
CA SER A 305 24.03 24.18 10.88
C SER A 305 23.15 23.24 11.70
N SER A 306 21.86 23.14 11.38
CA SER A 306 20.92 22.20 11.99
C SER A 306 21.26 20.76 11.63
N LEU A 307 21.55 20.48 10.36
CA LEU A 307 21.99 19.16 9.90
C LEU A 307 23.29 18.72 10.58
N THR A 308 24.30 19.60 10.68
CA THR A 308 25.54 19.28 11.39
C THR A 308 25.31 19.01 12.87
N LYS A 309 24.40 19.75 13.55
CA LYS A 309 24.04 19.45 14.94
C LYS A 309 23.35 18.09 15.06
N LEU A 310 22.44 17.78 14.14
CA LEU A 310 21.72 16.51 14.10
C LEU A 310 22.69 15.34 13.86
N GLN A 311 23.57 15.46 12.86
CA GLN A 311 24.60 14.46 12.54
C GLN A 311 25.55 14.24 13.72
N LYS A 312 26.00 15.30 14.39
CA LYS A 312 26.86 15.17 15.57
C LYS A 312 26.17 14.44 16.71
N LYS A 313 24.86 14.65 16.88
CA LYS A 313 24.07 13.99 17.93
C LYS A 313 23.77 12.54 17.58
N LEU A 314 23.40 12.26 16.33
CA LEU A 314 22.90 10.95 15.90
C LEU A 314 23.93 10.09 15.18
N GLY A 315 25.15 10.58 14.94
CA GLY A 315 26.20 9.87 14.21
C GLY A 315 26.07 9.97 12.68
N SER A 316 27.08 9.43 11.98
CA SER A 316 27.21 9.53 10.53
C SER A 316 26.15 8.75 9.75
N ASN A 317 25.67 7.61 10.25
CA ASN A 317 24.59 6.84 9.62
C ASN A 317 23.21 7.33 10.11
N SER A 318 22.87 8.58 9.80
CA SER A 318 21.59 9.21 10.17
C SER A 318 21.03 10.07 9.05
N GLY A 319 19.78 10.48 9.16
CA GLY A 319 19.14 11.29 8.13
C GLY A 319 17.96 12.10 8.64
N LEU A 320 17.33 12.83 7.72
CA LEU A 320 16.20 13.72 7.99
C LEU A 320 15.00 13.31 7.12
N HIS A 321 13.86 13.09 7.76
CA HIS A 321 12.60 12.76 7.10
C HIS A 321 11.68 13.99 7.15
N LEU A 322 11.25 14.46 5.99
CA LEU A 322 10.58 15.75 5.82
C LEU A 322 9.18 15.60 5.24
N ASP A 323 8.23 16.42 5.72
CA ASP A 323 7.02 16.66 4.92
C ASP A 323 7.43 17.26 3.58
N ILE A 324 6.82 16.76 2.51
CA ILE A 324 7.17 17.12 1.13
C ILE A 324 7.13 18.64 0.91
N ARG A 325 6.27 19.39 1.61
CA ARG A 325 6.22 20.84 1.47
C ARG A 325 7.45 21.53 2.06
N SER A 326 7.98 21.03 3.18
CA SER A 326 9.24 21.51 3.76
C SER A 326 10.42 21.19 2.84
N PHE A 327 10.40 20.00 2.22
CA PHE A 327 11.41 19.65 1.20
C PHE A 327 11.34 20.60 0.00
N MET A 328 10.16 20.87 -0.54
CA MET A 328 9.97 21.75 -1.71
C MET A 328 10.39 23.20 -1.46
N GLN A 329 10.39 23.68 -0.21
CA GLN A 329 10.94 25.00 0.13
C GLN A 329 12.48 25.02 0.06
N HIS A 330 13.10 23.87 0.28
CA HIS A 330 14.55 23.73 0.36
C HIS A 330 15.08 22.50 -0.39
N PRO A 331 14.86 22.33 -1.71
CA PRO A 331 15.27 21.10 -2.43
C PRO A 331 16.77 20.81 -2.35
N ARG A 332 17.61 21.86 -2.23
CA ARG A 332 19.07 21.74 -1.98
C ARG A 332 19.42 21.17 -0.59
N VAL A 333 18.46 20.78 0.23
CA VAL A 333 18.70 20.06 1.48
C VAL A 333 19.36 18.70 1.21
N SER A 334 19.00 17.98 0.14
CA SER A 334 19.63 16.70 -0.24
C SER A 334 21.14 16.88 -0.39
N TYR A 335 21.57 17.84 -1.22
CA TYR A 335 22.99 18.16 -1.39
C TYR A 335 23.72 18.46 -0.07
N ARG A 336 23.12 19.28 0.80
CA ARG A 336 23.71 19.64 2.11
C ARG A 336 23.78 18.44 3.05
N ALA A 337 22.79 17.55 3.01
CA ALA A 337 22.74 16.33 3.81
C ALA A 337 23.77 15.31 3.33
N HIS A 338 23.89 15.11 2.01
CA HIS A 338 24.88 14.20 1.41
C HIS A 338 26.32 14.61 1.74
N GLN A 339 26.63 15.91 1.79
CA GLN A 339 27.94 16.40 2.28
C GLN A 339 28.28 15.96 3.71
N LEU A 340 27.27 15.57 4.50
CA LEU A 340 27.42 15.07 5.86
C LEU A 340 27.22 13.55 5.97
N GLY A 341 27.08 12.85 4.83
CA GLY A 341 26.76 11.42 4.77
C GLY A 341 25.32 11.09 5.18
N MET A 342 24.43 12.08 5.20
CA MET A 342 23.04 11.91 5.64
C MET A 342 22.09 11.69 4.47
N LYS A 343 21.06 10.86 4.69
CA LYS A 343 19.96 10.67 3.73
C LYS A 343 18.77 11.61 4.02
N ILE A 344 18.00 11.92 2.99
CA ILE A 344 16.73 12.63 3.04
C ILE A 344 15.61 11.73 2.55
N TYR A 345 14.59 11.53 3.39
CA TYR A 345 13.32 10.92 2.94
C TYR A 345 12.21 11.97 3.01
N THR A 346 11.19 11.78 2.19
CA THR A 346 9.98 12.61 2.23
C THR A 346 8.75 11.80 2.57
N TYR A 347 7.80 12.42 3.27
CA TYR A 347 6.46 11.92 3.52
C TYR A 347 5.44 13.04 3.23
N SER A 348 4.14 12.77 3.29
CA SER A 348 3.13 13.83 3.19
C SER A 348 1.96 13.65 4.12
N LEU A 349 1.52 14.76 4.71
CA LEU A 349 0.28 14.85 5.48
C LEU A 349 -0.96 15.20 4.64
N ASN A 350 -0.78 15.46 3.34
CA ASN A 350 -1.89 15.88 2.45
C ASN A 350 -2.15 14.84 1.34
N GLY A 351 -1.82 13.57 1.62
CA GLY A 351 -2.09 12.44 0.74
C GLY A 351 -1.03 12.19 -0.33
N THR A 352 -1.04 10.96 -0.85
CA THR A 352 -0.04 10.47 -1.80
C THR A 352 -0.06 11.19 -3.15
N ASP A 353 -1.23 11.55 -3.68
CA ASP A 353 -1.29 12.29 -4.96
C ASP A 353 -0.64 13.68 -4.83
N TYR A 354 -0.84 14.36 -3.70
CA TYR A 354 -0.15 15.62 -3.44
C TYR A 354 1.36 15.41 -3.36
N HIS A 355 1.83 14.38 -2.65
CA HIS A 355 3.24 14.04 -2.55
C HIS A 355 3.86 13.80 -3.93
N GLN A 356 3.25 12.92 -4.73
CA GLN A 356 3.74 12.61 -6.08
C GLN A 356 3.75 13.83 -7.00
N SER A 357 2.71 14.66 -6.95
CA SER A 357 2.65 15.91 -7.73
C SER A 357 3.75 16.91 -7.37
N GLN A 358 4.30 16.87 -6.15
CA GLN A 358 5.44 17.70 -5.78
C GLN A 358 6.75 17.08 -6.27
N LEU A 359 6.92 15.76 -6.15
CA LEU A 359 8.10 15.06 -6.67
C LEU A 359 8.26 15.27 -8.19
N LEU A 360 7.14 15.26 -8.93
CA LEU A 360 7.13 15.52 -10.39
C LEU A 360 7.62 16.91 -10.80
N LYS A 361 7.68 17.88 -9.88
CA LYS A 361 8.18 19.24 -10.15
C LYS A 361 9.70 19.33 -10.04
N LEU A 362 10.34 18.28 -9.51
CA LEU A 362 11.78 18.22 -9.29
C LEU A 362 12.45 17.55 -10.47
N THR A 363 13.67 17.98 -10.78
CA THR A 363 14.55 17.21 -11.64
C THR A 363 15.09 16.00 -10.88
N THR A 364 15.56 14.96 -11.59
CA THR A 364 16.04 13.72 -10.97
C THR A 364 17.16 13.94 -9.94
N ASP A 365 18.06 14.89 -10.17
CA ASP A 365 19.14 15.28 -9.25
C ASP A 365 18.66 16.03 -7.99
N GLN A 366 17.41 16.50 -7.99
CA GLN A 366 16.79 17.21 -6.87
C GLN A 366 15.85 16.31 -6.06
N LEU A 367 15.64 15.06 -6.45
CA LEU A 367 14.82 14.13 -5.70
C LEU A 367 15.42 13.84 -4.32
N PRO A 368 14.59 13.51 -3.31
CA PRO A 368 15.09 12.95 -2.06
C PRO A 368 15.67 11.55 -2.29
N ASP A 369 16.41 11.02 -1.31
CA ASP A 369 16.90 9.63 -1.37
C ASP A 369 15.75 8.61 -1.31
N GLY A 370 14.65 8.96 -0.65
CA GLY A 370 13.47 8.11 -0.61
C GLY A 370 12.14 8.84 -0.35
N ALA A 371 11.05 8.12 -0.59
CA ALA A 371 9.69 8.58 -0.37
C ALA A 371 8.87 7.51 0.36
N ILE A 372 8.25 7.90 1.47
CA ILE A 372 7.31 7.09 2.24
C ILE A 372 5.91 7.40 1.72
N VAL A 373 5.25 6.43 1.08
CA VAL A 373 4.05 6.66 0.25
C VAL A 373 3.00 5.56 0.41
N ASP A 374 1.74 5.93 0.18
CA ASP A 374 0.63 4.99 -0.06
C ASP A 374 0.42 4.81 -1.59
N ALA A 375 1.42 4.27 -2.29
CA ALA A 375 1.34 3.96 -3.73
C ALA A 375 2.30 2.82 -4.10
N THR A 376 2.02 2.13 -5.21
CA THR A 376 2.88 1.03 -5.69
C THR A 376 4.22 1.55 -6.23
N PRO A 377 5.29 0.74 -6.21
CA PRO A 377 6.55 1.09 -6.84
C PRO A 377 6.38 1.38 -8.33
N TYR A 378 5.54 0.60 -9.02
CA TYR A 378 5.14 0.85 -10.41
C TYR A 378 4.68 2.29 -10.62
N LYS A 379 3.67 2.75 -9.86
CA LYS A 379 3.08 4.08 -10.06
C LYS A 379 4.08 5.20 -9.85
N ILE A 380 4.92 5.10 -8.83
CA ILE A 380 5.98 6.08 -8.54
C ILE A 380 7.03 6.08 -9.64
N CYS A 381 7.56 4.90 -9.97
CA CYS A 381 8.65 4.78 -10.94
C CYS A 381 8.21 5.15 -12.35
N GLN A 382 6.98 4.82 -12.73
CA GLN A 382 6.45 5.20 -14.03
C GLN A 382 6.24 6.71 -14.13
N ARG A 383 5.66 7.34 -13.10
CA ARG A 383 5.43 8.79 -13.12
C ARG A 383 6.73 9.60 -13.11
N LEU A 384 7.72 9.21 -12.31
CA LEU A 384 8.96 9.98 -12.14
C LEU A 384 10.04 9.65 -13.18
N PHE A 385 10.11 8.40 -13.65
CA PHE A 385 11.24 7.90 -14.44
C PHE A 385 10.82 7.23 -15.76
N ASN A 386 9.52 7.16 -16.07
CA ASN A 386 9.02 6.46 -17.26
C ASN A 386 9.47 4.99 -17.34
N ALA A 387 9.57 4.34 -16.18
CA ALA A 387 10.21 3.04 -16.01
C ALA A 387 9.50 1.85 -16.71
N SER A 388 8.30 2.06 -17.24
CA SER A 388 7.50 1.09 -17.97
C SER A 388 7.07 1.59 -19.36
N ALA A 389 7.87 2.47 -19.98
CA ALA A 389 7.64 2.88 -21.36
C ALA A 389 7.71 1.66 -22.31
N PRO A 390 6.81 1.55 -23.31
CA PRO A 390 6.80 0.41 -24.23
C PRO A 390 8.06 0.39 -25.10
N GLN A 391 8.74 -0.74 -25.12
CA GLN A 391 9.96 -0.93 -25.91
C GLN A 391 9.67 -1.37 -27.35
N LYS A 392 8.45 -1.85 -27.63
CA LYS A 392 7.96 -2.26 -28.94
C LYS A 392 8.80 -3.40 -29.57
N ARG A 393 9.35 -4.28 -28.73
CA ARG A 393 10.12 -5.47 -29.14
C ARG A 393 9.23 -6.70 -29.31
N TYR A 394 8.14 -6.77 -28.56
CA TYR A 394 7.18 -7.88 -28.63
C TYR A 394 5.98 -7.56 -29.53
N HIS A 395 5.57 -8.51 -30.36
CA HIS A 395 4.40 -8.41 -31.24
C HIS A 395 3.33 -9.40 -30.80
N ALA A 396 2.27 -8.87 -30.20
CA ALA A 396 1.23 -9.69 -29.58
C ALA A 396 0.22 -10.27 -30.58
N SER A 397 -0.19 -11.51 -30.34
CA SER A 397 -1.15 -12.23 -31.19
C SER A 397 -2.56 -12.35 -30.58
N SER A 398 -2.69 -12.23 -29.26
CA SER A 398 -3.99 -12.25 -28.58
C SER A 398 -4.63 -10.86 -28.52
N HIS A 399 -5.94 -10.81 -28.26
CA HIS A 399 -6.66 -9.54 -28.11
C HIS A 399 -6.10 -8.71 -26.94
N VAL A 400 -5.93 -9.33 -25.77
CA VAL A 400 -5.38 -8.69 -24.56
C VAL A 400 -3.93 -8.26 -24.78
N GLY A 401 -3.10 -9.13 -25.38
CA GLY A 401 -1.72 -8.78 -25.67
C GLY A 401 -1.61 -7.59 -26.62
N ARG A 402 -2.42 -7.54 -27.69
CA ARG A 402 -2.49 -6.39 -28.59
C ARG A 402 -2.91 -5.12 -27.86
N TYR A 403 -3.94 -5.21 -27.01
CA TYR A 403 -4.36 -4.11 -26.16
C TYR A 403 -3.18 -3.56 -25.34
N ILE A 404 -2.49 -4.40 -24.58
CA ILE A 404 -1.32 -4.01 -23.77
C ILE A 404 -0.22 -3.34 -24.62
N THR A 405 0.12 -3.91 -25.78
CA THR A 405 1.15 -3.33 -26.67
C THR A 405 0.71 -1.99 -27.27
N SER A 406 -0.60 -1.78 -27.46
CA SER A 406 -1.16 -0.54 -28.03
C SER A 406 -1.26 0.61 -27.02
N LEU A 407 -1.25 0.30 -25.72
CA LEU A 407 -1.44 1.31 -24.67
C LEU A 407 -0.38 2.44 -24.76
N PRO A 408 -0.74 3.69 -24.47
CA PRO A 408 0.26 4.74 -24.33
C PRO A 408 1.18 4.53 -23.11
N GLN A 409 2.19 5.38 -23.00
CA GLN A 409 3.13 5.35 -21.88
C GLN A 409 2.47 5.73 -20.56
N ASP A 410 1.46 6.60 -20.56
CA ASP A 410 0.77 7.06 -19.35
C ASP A 410 -0.38 6.14 -18.92
N ALA A 411 -0.51 4.93 -19.47
CA ALA A 411 -1.49 3.95 -19.02
C ALA A 411 -1.28 3.56 -17.55
N ASP A 412 -2.36 3.39 -16.78
CA ASP A 412 -2.36 3.10 -15.35
C ASP A 412 -2.52 1.59 -15.08
N PHE A 413 -1.40 0.87 -15.02
CA PHE A 413 -1.42 -0.57 -14.78
C PHE A 413 -1.78 -0.97 -13.34
N ASP A 414 -1.82 -0.05 -12.36
CA ASP A 414 -2.42 -0.36 -11.04
C ASP A 414 -3.93 -0.66 -11.19
N ARG A 415 -4.56 -0.11 -12.24
CA ARG A 415 -5.98 -0.29 -12.57
C ARG A 415 -6.17 -1.19 -13.79
N PHE A 416 -5.21 -2.07 -14.08
CA PHE A 416 -5.23 -2.91 -15.28
C PHE A 416 -6.51 -3.75 -15.41
N LYS A 417 -7.01 -4.34 -14.32
CA LYS A 417 -8.25 -5.11 -14.33
C LYS A 417 -9.46 -4.26 -14.75
N GLU A 418 -9.52 -3.01 -14.30
CA GLU A 418 -10.57 -2.06 -14.70
C GLU A 418 -10.40 -1.65 -16.16
N MET A 419 -9.16 -1.46 -16.62
CA MET A 419 -8.85 -1.14 -18.00
C MET A 419 -9.30 -2.21 -19.00
N LEU A 420 -9.25 -3.49 -18.64
CA LEU A 420 -9.72 -4.57 -19.50
C LEU A 420 -11.22 -4.43 -19.86
N GLY A 421 -12.00 -3.72 -19.05
CA GLY A 421 -13.41 -3.41 -19.33
C GLY A 421 -13.62 -2.35 -20.43
N TYR A 422 -12.56 -1.63 -20.82
CA TYR A 422 -12.60 -0.55 -21.83
C TYR A 422 -11.89 -0.90 -23.14
N GLN A 423 -11.38 -2.13 -23.25
CA GLN A 423 -10.54 -2.54 -24.37
C GLN A 423 -11.30 -2.60 -25.70
N THR A 424 -12.57 -3.00 -25.66
CA THR A 424 -13.43 -3.17 -26.84
C THR A 424 -13.83 -1.83 -27.45
N GLU A 425 -13.92 -0.79 -26.62
CA GLU A 425 -14.25 0.58 -26.98
C GLU A 425 -12.99 1.36 -27.40
N GLY A 426 -11.79 0.79 -27.24
CA GLY A 426 -10.53 1.43 -27.59
C GLY A 426 -10.08 2.50 -26.59
N TYR A 427 -10.45 2.36 -25.32
CA TYR A 427 -10.07 3.29 -24.25
C TYR A 427 -9.13 2.63 -23.22
N TYR A 428 -8.47 3.48 -22.43
CA TYR A 428 -7.61 3.09 -21.32
C TYR A 428 -7.67 4.11 -20.19
N LEU A 429 -7.30 3.68 -18.99
CA LEU A 429 -7.16 4.58 -17.85
C LEU A 429 -5.75 5.14 -17.83
N SER A 430 -5.64 6.46 -17.83
CA SER A 430 -4.39 7.20 -17.74
C SER A 430 -4.05 7.51 -16.29
N LEU A 431 -2.75 7.46 -15.99
CA LEU A 431 -2.16 7.90 -14.73
C LEU A 431 -2.46 9.37 -14.41
N THR A 432 -2.83 10.21 -15.39
CA THR A 432 -2.95 11.66 -15.19
C THR A 432 -4.34 12.25 -15.46
N SER A 433 -5.16 11.62 -16.31
CA SER A 433 -6.42 12.24 -16.75
C SER A 433 -7.61 11.30 -16.86
N GLY A 434 -7.59 10.16 -16.16
CA GLY A 434 -8.71 9.21 -16.21
C GLY A 434 -8.82 8.52 -17.57
N LEU A 435 -10.03 8.29 -18.06
CA LEU A 435 -10.28 7.52 -19.28
C LEU A 435 -9.85 8.29 -20.55
N LYS A 436 -9.05 7.67 -21.43
CA LYS A 436 -8.55 8.23 -22.69
C LYS A 436 -8.69 7.22 -23.83
N ALA A 437 -8.86 7.70 -25.06
CA ALA A 437 -8.85 6.85 -26.26
C ALA A 437 -7.40 6.46 -26.63
N ILE A 438 -7.18 5.22 -27.07
CA ILE A 438 -5.89 4.71 -27.55
C ILE A 438 -5.52 5.36 -28.89
N HIS A 439 -6.51 5.58 -29.74
CA HIS A 439 -6.37 6.28 -31.02
C HIS A 439 -7.17 7.57 -30.96
N SER A 440 -6.51 8.69 -30.63
CA SER A 440 -7.09 10.01 -30.85
C SER A 440 -7.17 10.24 -32.36
N ALA A 441 -8.37 10.16 -32.94
CA ALA A 441 -8.62 10.90 -34.17
C ALA A 441 -8.34 12.37 -33.86
N ALA A 442 -7.58 13.05 -34.71
CA ALA A 442 -7.45 14.50 -34.63
C ALA A 442 -8.85 15.10 -34.83
N VAL A 443 -9.56 15.38 -33.74
CA VAL A 443 -10.79 16.16 -33.80
C VAL A 443 -10.32 17.58 -34.09
N ASN A 444 -10.52 18.04 -35.32
CA ASN A 444 -10.49 19.47 -35.61
C ASN A 444 -11.58 20.10 -34.74
N ILE A 445 -11.17 20.70 -33.61
CA ILE A 445 -12.05 21.49 -32.79
C ILE A 445 -12.40 22.72 -33.61
N VAL A 446 -13.52 22.67 -34.31
CA VAL A 446 -14.15 23.88 -34.84
C VAL A 446 -14.64 24.66 -33.62
N PRO A 447 -14.18 25.90 -33.39
CA PRO A 447 -14.66 26.71 -32.28
C PRO A 447 -16.19 26.85 -32.39
N ASN A 448 -16.92 26.28 -31.43
CA ASN A 448 -18.36 26.38 -31.43
C ASN A 448 -18.73 27.79 -30.91
N ASN A 449 -18.92 28.73 -31.83
CA ASN A 449 -19.27 30.13 -31.54
C ASN A 449 -20.78 30.32 -31.21
N ILE A 450 -21.47 29.28 -30.74
CA ILE A 450 -22.87 29.40 -30.33
C ILE A 450 -22.88 29.83 -28.85
N PRO A 451 -23.44 31.00 -28.50
CA PRO A 451 -23.54 31.42 -27.11
C PRO A 451 -24.55 30.51 -26.40
N THR A 452 -24.07 29.67 -25.48
CA THR A 452 -24.94 28.90 -24.60
C THR A 452 -25.58 29.84 -23.58
N PRO A 453 -26.91 29.88 -23.42
CA PRO A 453 -27.53 30.67 -22.37
C PRO A 453 -27.10 30.12 -21.01
N LEU A 454 -26.51 30.96 -20.18
CA LEU A 454 -26.19 30.65 -18.79
C LEU A 454 -27.50 30.53 -18.00
N LEU A 455 -27.83 29.31 -17.55
CA LEU A 455 -28.73 29.12 -16.42
C LEU A 455 -27.93 29.10 -15.12
N GLU A 456 -28.55 29.60 -14.06
CA GLU A 456 -27.98 30.03 -12.77
C GLU A 456 -27.21 28.94 -11.99
N HIS A 457 -27.23 27.69 -12.47
CA HIS A 457 -26.57 26.54 -11.85
C HIS A 457 -25.84 25.65 -12.88
N GLY A 458 -24.95 26.24 -13.69
CA GLY A 458 -23.64 25.68 -14.08
C GLY A 458 -23.48 24.26 -14.65
N PHE A 459 -24.53 23.49 -14.93
CA PHE A 459 -24.44 22.19 -15.59
C PHE A 459 -24.79 22.32 -17.09
N PRO A 460 -24.01 21.71 -18.00
CA PRO A 460 -24.41 21.62 -19.39
C PRO A 460 -25.63 20.71 -19.55
N THR A 461 -26.61 21.14 -20.32
CA THR A 461 -27.74 20.29 -20.73
C THR A 461 -27.23 19.27 -21.74
N ILE A 462 -27.30 17.98 -21.41
CA ILE A 462 -27.04 16.90 -22.38
C ILE A 462 -28.28 16.81 -23.27
N THR A 463 -28.23 17.38 -24.47
CA THR A 463 -29.36 17.43 -25.40
C THR A 463 -29.37 16.31 -26.43
N ASP A 464 -28.31 15.49 -26.45
CA ASP A 464 -28.00 14.65 -27.62
C ASP A 464 -28.17 13.14 -27.33
N GLU A 465 -28.59 12.75 -26.12
CA GLU A 465 -28.69 11.36 -25.70
C GLU A 465 -30.12 10.98 -25.27
N ILE A 466 -30.64 9.87 -25.83
CA ILE A 466 -31.89 9.24 -25.38
C ILE A 466 -31.55 8.44 -24.13
N ILE A 467 -31.94 8.94 -22.96
CA ILE A 467 -31.77 8.25 -21.69
C ILE A 467 -32.86 7.17 -21.59
N ASP A 468 -32.45 5.91 -21.68
CA ASP A 468 -33.31 4.74 -21.42
C ASP A 468 -33.48 4.55 -19.91
N ASN A 469 -34.70 4.73 -19.42
CA ASN A 469 -35.03 4.63 -18.00
C ASN A 469 -35.64 3.27 -17.61
N ASP A 470 -35.73 2.31 -18.53
CA ASP A 470 -36.52 1.09 -18.34
C ASP A 470 -35.70 -0.11 -17.81
N THR A 471 -34.40 0.05 -17.54
CA THR A 471 -33.58 -1.02 -16.93
C THR A 471 -33.05 -0.62 -15.55
N GLY A 472 -33.64 -1.23 -14.52
CA GLY A 472 -33.19 -1.07 -13.14
C GLY A 472 -31.73 -1.49 -12.93
N GLU A 473 -31.05 -0.69 -12.11
CA GLU A 473 -29.71 -0.89 -11.53
C GLU A 473 -28.45 -0.61 -12.38
N THR A 474 -28.53 -0.16 -13.64
CA THR A 474 -27.31 0.29 -14.34
C THR A 474 -27.60 1.38 -15.37
N ILE A 475 -26.97 2.56 -15.21
CA ILE A 475 -26.92 3.58 -16.27
C ILE A 475 -25.91 3.11 -17.31
N ILE A 476 -26.38 2.68 -18.48
CA ILE A 476 -25.54 2.36 -19.63
C ILE A 476 -25.49 3.60 -20.53
N LEU A 477 -24.37 4.33 -20.49
CA LEU A 477 -24.10 5.41 -21.45
C LEU A 477 -23.64 4.79 -22.77
N ARG A 478 -24.51 4.80 -23.79
CA ARG A 478 -24.14 4.42 -25.17
C ARG A 478 -23.62 5.65 -25.91
N LEU A 479 -22.30 5.71 -26.11
CA LEU A 479 -21.73 6.69 -27.02
C LEU A 479 -22.15 6.42 -28.47
N PRO A 480 -22.43 7.45 -29.28
CA PRO A 480 -22.93 7.28 -30.64
C PRO A 480 -21.90 6.58 -31.54
N SER A 481 -22.34 5.50 -32.20
CA SER A 481 -21.59 4.85 -33.27
C SER A 481 -21.57 5.72 -34.53
N ARG A 482 -20.42 5.78 -35.21
CA ARG A 482 -20.23 6.47 -36.49
C ARG A 482 -21.39 6.18 -37.45
N GLN A 483 -22.08 7.23 -37.89
CA GLN A 483 -22.78 7.21 -39.17
C GLN A 483 -21.72 7.20 -40.27
N THR A 484 -21.67 6.11 -41.03
CA THR A 484 -20.99 6.08 -42.32
C THR A 484 -21.85 6.85 -43.31
N ASN A 485 -21.37 8.02 -43.73
CA ASN A 485 -21.72 8.62 -45.03
C ASN A 485 -20.44 8.73 -45.84
#